data_AF-A0A8H3XKW2-F1
#
_entry.id   AF-A0A8H3XKW2-F1
#
_cell.length_a   1.000
_cell.length_b   1.000
_cell.length_c   1.000
_cell.angle_alpha   90.00
_cell.angle_beta   90.00
_cell.angle_gamma   90.00
#
_symmetry.space_group_name_H-M   'P 1'
#
loop_
_entity.id
_entity.type
_entity.pdbx_description
1 polymer ?
#
loop_
_entity_poly.entity_id
_entity_poly.type
_entity_poly.pdbx_seq_one_letter_code
_entity_poly.pdbx_strand_id
1 'polypeptide(L)'
;MEVQQMDPKSTTHQCYFNIFSEEETLCKGVLRAISHLTPISEEKHQELDGKYLCQTHYNYGVVNKAHYQARQIKLNECCAYLKHDIYKQKTKKNKKKCKDALINLPAQLYKVLELDLTAKICHRCIKYMDSDSDYITNNDYTQATKR
;
A
#
# COMPACT_ATOMS: atom_id res chain seq x y z
N MET A 1 -5.94 -30.75 51.11
CA MET A 1 -6.51 -30.82 49.75
C MET A 1 -6.84 -29.39 49.34
N GLU A 2 -5.89 -28.70 48.73
CA GLU A 2 -6.16 -27.42 48.08
C GLU A 2 -6.05 -27.66 46.59
N VAL A 3 -7.21 -27.66 45.92
CA VAL A 3 -7.30 -27.71 44.47
C VAL A 3 -7.01 -26.30 43.98
N GLN A 4 -5.78 -26.07 43.52
CA GLN A 4 -5.43 -24.84 42.81
C GLN A 4 -6.26 -24.78 41.51
N GLN A 5 -7.21 -23.85 41.47
CA GLN A 5 -7.87 -23.45 40.24
C GLN A 5 -6.80 -22.88 39.30
N MET A 6 -6.55 -23.58 38.19
CA MET A 6 -5.73 -23.06 37.10
C MET A 6 -6.57 -22.08 36.28
N ASP A 7 -6.17 -20.82 36.25
CA ASP A 7 -6.69 -19.79 35.35
C ASP A 7 -6.60 -20.24 33.88
N PRO A 8 -7.64 -20.02 33.05
CA PRO A 8 -7.56 -20.30 31.63
C PRO A 8 -6.60 -19.30 30.99
N LYS A 9 -5.41 -19.80 30.62
CA LYS A 9 -4.38 -19.08 29.86
C LYS A 9 -5.03 -18.22 28.77
N SER A 10 -4.92 -16.90 28.92
CA SER A 10 -5.10 -15.92 27.85
C SER A 10 -4.19 -16.30 26.69
N THR A 11 -4.71 -17.09 25.75
CA THR A 11 -3.95 -17.59 24.61
C THR A 11 -3.90 -16.47 23.60
N THR A 12 -2.85 -15.65 23.68
CA THR A 12 -2.59 -14.60 22.70
C THR A 12 -2.29 -15.27 21.37
N HIS A 13 -3.30 -15.44 20.52
CA HIS A 13 -3.09 -15.95 19.17
C HIS A 13 -2.13 -15.01 18.44
N GLN A 14 -1.14 -15.59 17.76
CA GLN A 14 -0.20 -14.85 16.94
C GLN A 14 -0.35 -15.29 15.49
N CYS A 15 0.02 -14.41 14.57
CA CYS A 15 0.03 -14.77 13.17
C CYS A 15 1.13 -15.81 12.88
N TYR A 16 0.78 -16.88 12.17
CA TYR A 16 1.71 -17.94 11.76
C TYR A 16 3.01 -17.39 11.15
N PHE A 17 2.94 -16.53 10.13
CA PHE A 17 4.12 -15.98 9.46
C PHE A 17 4.93 -14.98 10.29
N ASN A 18 4.38 -14.45 11.40
CA ASN A 18 5.14 -13.57 12.29
C ASN A 18 6.19 -14.34 13.12
N ILE A 19 6.11 -15.67 13.13
CA ILE A 19 7.05 -16.56 13.85
C ILE A 19 8.22 -16.97 12.94
N PHE A 20 8.07 -16.88 11.61
CA PHE A 20 9.01 -17.45 10.63
C PHE A 20 9.71 -16.41 9.73
N SER A 21 9.36 -15.13 9.81
CA SER A 21 9.88 -14.07 8.93
C SER A 21 10.82 -13.12 9.67
N GLU A 22 12.10 -13.08 9.25
CA GLU A 22 13.07 -12.03 9.66
C GLU A 22 12.75 -10.67 9.03
N GLU A 23 11.95 -10.63 7.95
CA GLU A 23 11.38 -9.40 7.44
C GLU A 23 10.14 -9.06 8.26
N GLU A 24 10.28 -8.13 9.20
CA GLU A 24 9.19 -7.56 10.01
C GLU A 24 8.20 -6.77 9.12
N THR A 25 7.44 -7.45 8.27
CA THR A 25 6.14 -6.90 7.87
C THR A 25 5.24 -6.93 9.10
N LEU A 26 5.33 -5.89 9.93
CA LEU A 26 4.58 -5.72 11.18
C LEU A 26 3.15 -6.23 10.99
N CYS A 27 2.84 -7.39 11.58
CA CYS A 27 1.49 -7.95 11.55
C CYS A 27 0.55 -7.00 12.30
N LYS A 28 -0.10 -6.11 11.56
CA LYS A 28 -1.06 -5.14 12.10
C LYS A 28 -2.47 -5.55 11.67
N GLY A 29 -3.38 -5.64 12.64
CA GLY A 29 -4.80 -5.83 12.40
C GLY A 29 -5.35 -7.16 12.91
N VAL A 30 -6.58 -7.46 12.50
CA VAL A 30 -7.37 -8.60 12.98
C VAL A 30 -6.74 -9.93 12.55
N LEU A 31 -6.70 -10.89 13.47
CA LEU A 31 -6.33 -12.27 13.20
C LEU A 31 -7.54 -13.06 12.69
N ARG A 32 -7.33 -13.86 11.64
CA ARG A 32 -8.32 -14.75 11.06
C ARG A 32 -7.83 -16.19 11.20
N ALA A 33 -8.68 -17.04 11.76
CA ALA A 33 -8.44 -18.48 11.76
C ALA A 33 -8.58 -19.00 10.33
N ILE A 34 -7.68 -19.90 9.95
CA ILE A 34 -7.81 -20.71 8.75
C ILE A 34 -8.48 -22.01 9.15
N SER A 35 -9.58 -22.32 8.47
CA SER A 35 -10.29 -23.58 8.58
C SER A 35 -10.39 -24.25 7.21
N HIS A 36 -10.77 -25.53 7.19
CA HIS A 36 -11.13 -26.30 5.99
C HIS A 36 -12.14 -25.61 5.04
N LEU A 37 -12.91 -24.60 5.49
CA LEU A 37 -13.84 -23.84 4.64
C LEU A 37 -13.20 -22.63 3.94
N THR A 38 -11.94 -22.34 4.25
CA THR A 38 -11.22 -21.20 3.67
C THR A 38 -10.90 -21.52 2.21
N PRO A 39 -11.14 -20.62 1.24
CA PRO A 39 -10.96 -20.92 -0.18
C PRO A 39 -9.47 -20.87 -0.58
N ILE A 40 -8.68 -21.87 -0.20
CA ILE A 40 -7.28 -22.08 -0.56
C ILE A 40 -7.06 -23.47 -1.16
N SER A 41 -5.89 -23.72 -1.73
CA SER A 41 -5.53 -25.05 -2.23
C SER A 41 -5.36 -26.05 -1.09
N GLU A 42 -5.56 -27.33 -1.38
CA GLU A 42 -5.39 -28.43 -0.41
C GLU A 42 -3.99 -28.44 0.22
N GLU A 43 -2.95 -28.21 -0.58
CA GLU A 43 -1.55 -28.08 -0.10
C GLU A 43 -1.41 -26.96 0.95
N LYS A 44 -2.11 -25.83 0.76
CA LYS A 44 -2.10 -24.73 1.73
C LYS A 44 -2.94 -25.04 2.95
N HIS A 45 -4.01 -25.84 2.83
CA HIS A 45 -4.74 -26.34 4.00
C HIS A 45 -3.84 -27.22 4.88
N GLN A 46 -3.02 -28.10 4.28
CA GLN A 46 -2.07 -28.93 5.04
C GLN A 46 -1.09 -28.10 5.89
N GLU A 47 -0.66 -26.94 5.38
CA GLU A 47 0.26 -26.04 6.09
C GLU A 47 -0.46 -25.14 7.11
N LEU A 48 -1.65 -24.62 6.76
CA LEU A 48 -2.28 -23.49 7.45
C LEU A 48 -3.51 -23.86 8.29
N ASP A 49 -4.06 -25.07 8.20
CA ASP A 49 -5.27 -25.42 8.97
C ASP A 49 -5.05 -25.32 10.48
N GLY A 50 -6.02 -24.72 11.17
CA GLY A 50 -5.93 -24.40 12.60
C GLY A 50 -4.95 -23.27 12.95
N LYS A 51 -4.27 -22.65 11.97
CA LYS A 51 -3.39 -21.49 12.18
C LYS A 51 -4.17 -20.17 12.09
N TYR A 52 -3.58 -19.12 12.66
CA TYR A 52 -4.11 -17.76 12.56
C TYR A 52 -3.25 -16.91 11.64
N LEU A 53 -3.87 -16.14 10.75
CA LEU A 53 -3.20 -15.17 9.90
C LEU A 53 -3.70 -13.75 10.20
N CYS A 54 -2.80 -12.78 10.34
CA CYS A 54 -3.22 -11.38 10.36
C CYS A 54 -3.78 -10.97 8.99
N GLN A 55 -4.63 -9.95 8.96
CA GLN A 55 -5.33 -9.53 7.74
C GLN A 55 -4.42 -9.37 6.52
N THR A 56 -3.18 -8.89 6.71
CA THR A 56 -2.17 -8.76 5.65
C THR A 56 -1.79 -10.12 5.06
N HIS A 57 -1.44 -11.09 5.91
CA HIS A 57 -1.05 -12.44 5.48
C HIS A 57 -2.23 -13.26 4.96
N TYR A 58 -3.42 -13.09 5.56
CA TYR A 58 -4.65 -13.68 5.04
C TYR A 58 -4.92 -13.20 3.60
N ASN A 59 -4.78 -11.91 3.34
CA ASN A 59 -4.99 -11.38 1.99
C ASN A 59 -3.95 -11.90 0.98
N TYR A 60 -2.70 -12.06 1.40
CA TYR A 60 -1.63 -12.62 0.58
C TYR A 60 -1.86 -14.11 0.27
N GLY A 61 -2.12 -14.91 1.31
CA GLY A 61 -2.21 -16.37 1.23
C GLY A 61 -3.54 -16.89 0.69
N VAL A 62 -4.64 -16.19 0.96
CA VAL A 62 -6.03 -16.63 0.72
C VAL A 62 -6.73 -15.81 -0.36
N VAL A 63 -6.79 -14.48 -0.21
CA VAL A 63 -7.78 -13.66 -0.95
C VAL A 63 -7.39 -13.36 -2.40
N ASN A 64 -6.11 -13.50 -2.77
CA ASN A 64 -5.55 -13.57 -4.15
C ASN A 64 -4.15 -12.95 -4.14
N LYS A 65 -3.11 -13.78 -4.29
CA LYS A 65 -1.70 -13.37 -4.29
C LYS A 65 -1.42 -12.30 -5.34
N ALA A 66 -1.99 -12.42 -6.55
CA ALA A 66 -1.81 -11.45 -7.63
C ALA A 66 -2.47 -10.11 -7.31
N HIS A 67 -3.67 -10.12 -6.71
CA HIS A 67 -4.34 -8.89 -6.27
C HIS A 67 -3.57 -8.20 -5.14
N TYR A 68 -3.04 -8.96 -4.18
CA TYR A 68 -2.19 -8.41 -3.11
C TYR A 68 -0.90 -7.82 -3.67
N GLN A 69 -0.19 -8.54 -4.55
CA GLN A 69 1.03 -8.05 -5.20
C GLN A 69 0.75 -6.79 -6.02
N ALA A 70 -0.31 -6.76 -6.82
CA ALA A 70 -0.73 -5.57 -7.56
C ALA A 70 -1.05 -4.39 -6.64
N ARG A 71 -1.67 -4.65 -5.48
CA ARG A 71 -1.91 -3.61 -4.46
C ARG A 71 -0.62 -3.12 -3.83
N GLN A 72 0.33 -3.99 -3.54
CA GLN A 72 1.63 -3.59 -2.97
C GLN A 72 2.47 -2.80 -3.97
N ILE A 73 2.48 -3.21 -5.25
CA ILE A 73 3.10 -2.43 -6.33
C ILE A 73 2.47 -1.03 -6.35
N LYS A 74 1.13 -0.90 -6.39
CA LYS A 74 0.44 0.40 -6.34
C LYS A 74 0.71 1.22 -5.07
N LEU A 75 1.03 0.58 -3.96
CA LEU A 75 1.38 1.26 -2.70
C LEU A 75 2.83 1.72 -2.65
N ASN A 76 3.71 1.02 -3.37
CA ASN A 76 5.13 1.31 -3.51
C ASN A 76 5.44 2.17 -4.74
N GLU A 77 4.49 2.35 -5.66
CA GLU A 77 4.58 3.36 -6.71
C GLU A 77 4.72 4.74 -6.04
N CYS A 78 5.83 5.41 -6.31
CA CYS A 78 6.13 6.75 -5.85
C CYS A 78 5.83 7.78 -6.95
N CYS A 79 5.57 9.02 -6.54
CA CYS A 79 5.46 10.12 -7.49
C CYS A 79 6.82 10.36 -8.15
N ALA A 80 6.88 10.27 -9.48
CA ALA A 80 8.11 10.43 -10.26
C ALA A 80 8.54 11.90 -10.46
N TYR A 81 7.74 12.86 -10.00
CA TYR A 81 8.00 14.28 -10.24
C TYR A 81 9.21 14.79 -9.44
N LEU A 82 10.20 15.41 -10.12
CA LEU A 82 11.45 15.87 -9.48
C LEU A 82 11.22 16.85 -8.33
N LYS A 83 10.28 17.80 -8.45
CA LYS A 83 9.99 18.76 -7.37
C LYS A 83 8.95 18.24 -6.35
N HIS A 84 8.72 16.92 -6.29
CA HIS A 84 7.75 16.31 -5.37
C HIS A 84 7.97 16.75 -3.92
N ASP A 85 9.21 16.66 -3.43
CA ASP A 85 9.51 17.01 -2.04
C ASP A 85 9.33 18.51 -1.75
N ILE A 86 9.61 19.37 -2.74
CA ILE A 86 9.37 20.83 -2.63
C ILE A 86 7.87 21.10 -2.46
N TYR A 87 7.03 20.46 -3.27
CA TYR A 87 5.58 20.63 -3.20
C TYR A 87 4.96 19.96 -1.96
N LYS A 88 5.59 18.89 -1.44
CA LYS A 88 5.20 18.22 -0.20
C LYS A 88 5.44 19.10 1.03
N GLN A 89 6.54 19.84 1.06
CA GLN A 89 6.90 20.72 2.18
C GLN A 89 6.01 21.98 2.27
N LYS A 90 5.44 22.43 1.13
CA LYS A 90 4.51 23.58 1.11
C LYS A 90 3.19 23.34 1.86
N THR A 91 2.83 22.08 2.16
CA THR A 91 1.60 21.75 2.90
C THR A 91 1.85 21.53 4.40
N LYS A 92 1.99 22.60 5.19
CA LYS A 92 1.84 22.53 6.65
C LYS A 92 0.36 22.59 7.01
N LYS A 93 -0.31 21.42 7.09
CA LYS A 93 -1.49 21.09 7.93
C LYS A 93 -2.30 19.96 7.30
N ASN A 94 -2.00 18.74 7.74
CA ASN A 94 -2.97 17.72 8.18
C ASN A 94 -2.30 16.35 8.06
N LYS A 95 -2.02 15.73 9.21
CA LYS A 95 -1.52 14.35 9.36
C LYS A 95 -2.58 13.30 8.98
N LYS A 96 -3.43 13.55 7.99
CA LYS A 96 -4.17 12.47 7.32
C LYS A 96 -3.31 12.05 6.14
N LYS A 97 -2.78 10.84 6.22
CA LYS A 97 -2.03 10.18 5.15
C LYS A 97 -2.94 10.06 3.92
N CYS A 98 -3.06 11.12 3.13
CA CYS A 98 -3.43 10.97 1.73
C CYS A 98 -2.25 10.24 1.10
N LYS A 99 -2.45 8.95 0.79
CA LYS A 99 -1.71 8.32 -0.29
C LYS A 99 -2.03 9.20 -1.49
N ASP A 100 -1.11 10.08 -1.89
CA ASP A 100 -1.40 10.98 -2.98
C ASP A 100 -1.66 10.09 -4.21
N ALA A 101 -2.91 10.06 -4.67
CA ALA A 101 -3.29 9.18 -5.76
C ALA A 101 -2.42 9.51 -6.97
N LEU A 102 -1.72 8.48 -7.45
CA LEU A 102 -0.92 8.57 -8.66
C LEU A 102 -1.85 8.53 -9.86
N ILE A 103 -1.61 9.46 -10.78
CA ILE A 103 -2.37 9.61 -12.00
C ILE A 103 -1.46 9.45 -13.20
N ASN A 104 -2.04 8.90 -14.26
CA ASN A 104 -1.37 8.84 -15.55
C ASN A 104 -1.30 10.25 -16.14
N LEU A 105 -0.16 10.59 -16.71
CA LEU A 105 0.00 11.88 -17.38
C LEU A 105 -0.53 11.81 -18.81
N PRO A 106 -1.02 12.92 -19.37
CA PRO A 106 -1.13 13.07 -20.82
C PRO A 106 0.23 12.84 -21.50
N ALA A 107 0.22 12.21 -22.67
CA ALA A 107 1.41 11.87 -23.47
C ALA A 107 2.39 13.05 -23.65
N GLN A 108 1.86 14.26 -23.80
CA GLN A 108 2.64 15.49 -24.02
C GLN A 108 3.46 15.88 -22.78
N LEU A 109 2.93 15.65 -21.57
CA LEU A 109 3.61 16.03 -20.33
C LEU A 109 4.80 15.13 -20.01
N TYR A 110 4.82 13.89 -20.49
CA TYR A 110 6.02 13.05 -20.36
C TYR A 110 7.23 13.69 -21.02
N LYS A 111 7.06 14.36 -22.16
CA LYS A 111 8.16 15.06 -22.85
C LYS A 111 8.60 16.32 -22.12
N VAL A 112 7.63 17.16 -21.73
CA VAL A 112 7.92 18.44 -21.02
C VAL A 112 8.59 18.21 -19.67
N LEU A 113 8.27 17.09 -19.02
CA LEU A 113 8.79 16.73 -17.71
C LEU A 113 10.00 15.79 -17.77
N GLU A 114 10.42 15.38 -18.97
CA GLU A 114 11.49 14.40 -19.20
C GLU A 114 11.29 13.11 -18.38
N LEU A 115 10.06 12.60 -18.36
CA LEU A 115 9.68 11.41 -17.62
C LEU A 115 9.47 10.20 -18.54
N ASP A 116 9.77 9.02 -18.00
CA ASP A 116 9.42 7.75 -18.62
C ASP A 116 7.90 7.62 -18.79
N LEU A 117 7.42 7.01 -19.88
CA LEU A 117 5.99 6.86 -20.19
C LEU A 117 5.22 6.05 -19.14
N THR A 118 5.91 5.25 -18.33
CA THR A 118 5.32 4.48 -17.22
C THR A 118 5.29 5.26 -15.91
N ALA A 119 5.97 6.41 -15.85
CA ALA A 119 6.03 7.26 -14.68
C ALA A 119 4.63 7.80 -14.35
N LYS A 120 4.35 7.89 -13.05
CA LYS A 120 3.12 8.49 -12.54
C LYS A 120 3.45 9.63 -11.62
N ILE A 121 2.66 10.69 -11.71
CA ILE A 121 2.75 11.85 -10.84
C ILE A 121 1.53 11.83 -9.93
N CYS A 122 1.67 12.32 -8.70
CA CYS A 122 0.53 12.42 -7.81
C CYS A 122 -0.33 13.66 -8.09
N HIS A 123 -1.63 13.57 -7.81
CA HIS A 123 -2.57 14.68 -8.03
C HIS A 123 -2.08 16.02 -7.45
N ARG A 124 -1.41 15.98 -6.29
CA ARG A 124 -0.83 17.16 -5.67
C ARG A 124 0.21 17.84 -6.56
N CYS A 125 1.15 17.06 -7.09
CA CYS A 125 2.22 17.58 -7.91
C CYS A 125 1.68 18.19 -9.20
N ILE A 126 0.69 17.57 -9.83
CA ILE A 126 -0.02 18.14 -10.97
C ILE A 126 -0.63 19.51 -10.62
N LYS A 127 -1.36 19.60 -9.51
CA LYS A 127 -2.02 20.86 -9.12
C LYS A 127 -1.03 22.00 -8.91
N TYR A 128 0.10 21.72 -8.25
CA TYR A 128 1.13 22.74 -8.05
C TYR A 128 1.87 23.09 -9.33
N MET A 129 2.10 22.11 -10.21
CA MET A 129 2.74 22.30 -11.51
C MET A 129 1.90 23.20 -12.41
N ASP A 130 0.58 23.02 -12.45
CA ASP A 130 -0.35 23.90 -13.19
C ASP A 130 -0.31 25.37 -12.75
N SER A 131 0.21 25.61 -11.54
CA SER A 131 0.34 26.92 -10.89
C SER A 131 1.80 27.37 -10.75
N ASP A 132 2.77 26.60 -11.26
CA ASP A 132 4.20 26.89 -11.13
C ASP A 132 4.66 27.75 -12.32
N SER A 133 5.35 28.85 -12.02
CA SER A 133 5.83 29.84 -12.98
C SER A 133 6.67 29.22 -14.10
N ASP A 134 7.40 28.15 -13.78
CA ASP A 134 8.29 27.45 -14.72
C ASP A 134 7.50 26.75 -15.84
N TYR A 135 6.22 26.45 -15.62
CA TYR A 135 5.36 25.76 -16.59
C TYR A 135 4.24 26.66 -17.12
N ILE A 136 3.77 27.64 -16.35
CA ILE A 136 2.78 28.63 -16.82
C ILE A 136 3.28 29.39 -18.06
N THR A 137 4.60 29.62 -18.15
CA THR A 137 5.23 30.33 -19.27
C THR A 137 5.69 29.42 -20.40
N ASN A 138 5.58 28.10 -20.24
CA ASN A 138 6.00 27.13 -21.25
C ASN A 138 4.85 26.86 -22.23
N ASN A 139 5.08 27.18 -23.51
CA ASN A 139 4.08 27.05 -24.56
C ASN A 139 3.71 25.59 -24.88
N ASP A 140 4.60 24.65 -24.56
CA ASP A 140 4.39 23.22 -24.75
C ASP A 140 3.70 22.56 -23.54
N TYR A 141 3.50 23.31 -22.45
CA TYR A 141 2.80 22.84 -21.27
C TYR A 141 1.30 23.09 -21.36
N THR A 142 0.51 22.01 -21.28
CA THR A 142 -0.95 22.10 -21.14
C THR A 142 -1.37 21.75 -19.73
N GLN A 143 -2.16 22.61 -19.09
CA GLN A 143 -2.65 22.38 -17.74
C GLN A 143 -3.41 21.05 -17.63
N ALA A 144 -2.96 20.18 -16.73
CA ALA A 144 -3.50 18.82 -16.61
C ALA A 144 -4.82 18.77 -15.82
N THR A 145 -5.13 19.79 -15.01
CA THR A 145 -6.39 19.87 -14.22
C THR A 145 -7.58 20.49 -14.96
N LYS A 146 -7.40 21.08 -16.14
CA LYS A 146 -8.49 21.72 -16.92
C LYS A 146 -9.25 20.75 -17.84
N ARG A 147 -9.29 19.46 -17.52
CA ARG A 147 -10.02 18.44 -18.29
C ARG A 147 -11.18 17.87 -17.50
#